data_AF-A0A8K0J2S5-F1
#
_entry.id   AF-A0A8K0J2S5-F1
#
_cell.length_a   1.000
_cell.length_b   1.000
_cell.length_c   1.000
_cell.angle_alpha   90.00
_cell.angle_beta   90.00
_cell.angle_gamma   90.00
#
_symmetry.space_group_name_H-M   'P 1'
#
loop_
_entity.id
_entity.type
_entity.pdbx_description
1 polymer ?
#
loop_
_entity_poly.entity_id
_entity_poly.type
_entity_poly.pdbx_seq_one_letter_code
_entity_poly.pdbx_strand_id
1 'polypeptide(L)' 'HILLLYGQHELLSGDSAALAALLEGCRASVVAAAVPGEVHVHMLMNRFLLLNKPCESEEVYKRWMEDRLGGKEGVRESTP' A
#
# COMPACT_ATOMS: atom_id res chain seq x y z
N HIS A 1 -10.98 -5.04 1.94
CA HIS A 1 -9.88 -4.23 2.49
C HIS A 1 -9.13 -3.59 1.35
N ILE A 2 -8.79 -2.32 1.46
CA ILE A 2 -8.18 -1.53 0.40
C ILE A 2 -6.82 -1.04 0.89
N LEU A 3 -5.80 -1.14 0.04
CA LEU A 3 -4.52 -0.45 0.22
C LEU A 3 -4.45 0.66 -0.81
N LEU A 4 -4.25 1.90 -0.35
CA LEU A 4 -4.11 3.09 -1.19
C LEU A 4 -2.75 3.73 -0.92
N LEU A 5 -1.83 3.62 -1.87
CA LEU A 5 -0.50 4.22 -1.81
C LEU A 5 -0.40 5.28 -2.90
N TYR A 6 0.13 6.45 -2.54
CA TYR A 6 0.30 7.56 -3.47
C TYR A 6 1.53 8.38 -3.11
N GLY A 7 2.11 9.08 -4.09
CA GLY A 7 3.28 9.93 -3.84
C GLY A 7 2.89 11.17 -3.03
N GLN A 8 3.71 11.57 -2.06
CA GLN A 8 3.39 12.79 -1.28
C GLN A 8 3.38 14.06 -2.14
N HIS A 9 4.21 14.08 -3.19
CA HIS A 9 4.43 15.27 -4.03
C HIS A 9 3.96 15.06 -5.48
N GLU A 10 3.19 14.01 -5.76
CA GLU A 10 2.62 13.83 -7.09
C GLU A 10 1.39 14.72 -7.33
N LEU A 11 1.04 14.89 -8.60
CA LEU A 11 -0.09 15.72 -9.04
C LEU A 11 -1.42 15.28 -8.41
N LEU A 12 -1.62 13.98 -8.22
CA LEU A 12 -2.86 13.39 -7.71
C LEU A 12 -2.86 13.18 -6.18
N SER A 13 -1.87 13.74 -5.46
CA SER A 13 -1.75 13.56 -4.01
C SER A 13 -2.98 14.05 -3.25
N GLY A 14 -3.51 15.22 -3.62
CA GLY A 14 -4.73 15.79 -3.02
C GLY A 14 -5.97 14.92 -3.27
N ASP A 15 -6.17 14.48 -4.51
CA ASP A 15 -7.30 13.61 -4.87
C ASP A 15 -7.21 12.24 -4.20
N SER A 16 -6.00 11.69 -4.06
CA SER A 16 -5.76 10.44 -3.35
C SER A 16 -6.07 10.57 -1.86
N ALA A 17 -5.69 11.68 -1.23
CA ALA A 17 -6.05 11.97 0.16
C ALA A 17 -7.56 12.12 0.35
N ALA A 18 -8.25 12.79 -0.58
CA ALA A 18 -9.70 12.91 -0.56
C ALA A 18 -10.39 11.54 -0.72
N LEU A 19 -9.89 10.69 -1.62
CA LEU A 19 -10.38 9.33 -1.80
C LEU A 19 -10.16 8.49 -0.52
N ALA A 20 -9.00 8.60 0.12
CA ALA A 20 -8.72 7.90 1.38
C ALA A 20 -9.76 8.25 2.46
N ALA A 21 -10.03 9.55 2.66
CA ALA A 21 -11.02 10.02 3.64
C ALA A 21 -12.44 9.52 3.32
N LEU A 22 -12.82 9.47 2.04
CA LEU A 22 -14.11 8.92 1.60
C LEU A 22 -14.21 7.42 1.92
N LEU A 23 -13.17 6.65 1.60
CA LEU A 23 -13.15 5.20 1.83
C LEU A 23 -13.18 4.85 3.33
N GLU A 24 -12.48 5.63 4.17
CA GLU A 24 -12.55 5.52 5.64
C GLU A 24 -13.97 5.81 6.15
N GLY A 25 -14.64 6.83 5.61
CA GLY A 25 -16.03 7.16 5.92
C GLY A 25 -17.03 6.06 5.56
N CYS A 26 -16.75 5.25 4.54
CA CYS A 26 -17.59 4.12 4.13
C CYS A 26 -17.41 2.85 5.00
N ARG A 27 -16.70 2.91 6.13
CA ARG A 27 -16.35 1.75 6.99
C ARG A 27 -15.59 0.65 6.23
N ALA A 28 -14.95 0.97 5.11
CA ALA A 28 -14.02 0.04 4.49
C ALA A 28 -12.77 -0.06 5.37
N SER A 29 -12.23 -1.27 5.56
CA SER A 29 -10.89 -1.40 6.12
C SER A 29 -9.88 -0.92 5.07
N VAL A 30 -9.38 0.30 5.27
CA VAL A 30 -8.49 1.01 4.37
C VAL A 30 -7.16 1.22 5.08
N VAL A 31 -6.07 0.97 4.37
CA VAL A 31 -4.75 1.44 4.73
C VAL A 31 -4.36 2.44 3.65
N ALA A 32 -4.21 3.71 4.01
CA ALA A 32 -3.81 4.76 3.09
C ALA A 32 -2.48 5.36 3.55
N ALA A 33 -1.53 5.53 2.63
CA ALA A 33 -0.24 6.16 2.94
C ALA A 33 0.24 7.03 1.77
N ALA A 34 0.62 8.27 2.12
CA ALA A 34 1.39 9.14 1.25
C ALA A 34 2.88 8.80 1.42
N VAL A 35 3.57 8.51 0.32
CA VAL A 35 4.96 8.04 0.34
C VAL A 35 5.91 9.17 -0.06
N PRO A 36 6.79 9.64 0.85
CA PRO A 36 7.72 10.74 0.56
C PRO A 36 8.72 10.37 -0.54
N GLY A 37 9.02 11.31 -1.42
CA GLY A 37 10.03 11.13 -2.48
C GLY A 37 9.62 10.23 -3.65
N GLU A 38 8.44 9.61 -3.59
CA GLU A 38 7.87 8.87 -4.71
C GLU A 38 7.00 9.77 -5.60
N VAL A 39 7.08 9.53 -6.91
CA VAL A 39 6.29 10.23 -7.94
C VAL A 39 5.13 9.35 -8.43
N HIS A 40 4.28 9.92 -9.30
CA HIS A 40 3.19 9.17 -9.91
C HIS A 40 3.70 7.85 -10.49
N VAL A 41 3.03 6.74 -10.13
CA VAL A 41 3.34 5.36 -10.54
C VAL A 41 4.82 4.97 -10.36
N HIS A 42 5.48 5.47 -9.30
CA HIS A 42 6.91 5.26 -9.03
C HIS A 42 7.33 3.78 -9.13
N MET A 43 6.61 2.86 -8.49
CA MET A 43 6.88 1.42 -8.54
C MET A 43 6.95 0.88 -9.97
N LEU A 44 5.97 1.23 -10.81
CA LEU A 44 5.91 0.78 -12.20
C LEU A 44 7.06 1.39 -13.01
N MET A 45 7.30 2.69 -12.86
CA MET A 45 8.35 3.41 -13.57
C MET A 45 9.74 2.93 -13.17
N ASN A 46 9.95 2.65 -11.88
CA ASN A 46 11.21 2.16 -11.33
C ASN A 46 11.60 0.82 -11.97
N ARG A 47 10.63 -0.07 -12.16
CA ARG A 47 10.82 -1.35 -12.83
C ARG A 47 10.96 -1.20 -14.34
N PHE A 48 10.07 -0.44 -14.99
CA PHE A 48 10.02 -0.32 -16.44
C PHE A 48 11.25 0.38 -17.02
N LEU A 49 11.72 1.44 -16.36
CA LEU A 49 12.91 2.20 -16.78
C LEU A 49 14.21 1.66 -16.19
N LEU A 50 14.17 0.55 -15.43
CA LEU A 50 15.33 -0.06 -14.77
C LEU A 50 16.12 0.93 -13.89
N LEU A 51 15.42 1.87 -13.23
CA LEU A 51 16.05 2.90 -12.40
C LEU A 51 16.63 2.33 -11.10
N ASN A 52 16.06 1.23 -10.61
CA ASN A 52 16.47 0.54 -9.37
C ASN A 52 16.62 1.47 -8.15
N LYS A 53 15.81 2.52 -8.08
CA LYS A 53 15.72 3.39 -6.91
C LYS A 53 14.98 2.70 -5.76
N PRO A 54 15.18 3.13 -4.51
CA PRO A 54 14.30 2.74 -3.42
C PRO A 54 12.83 3.01 -3.75
N CYS A 55 11.96 2.09 -3.33
CA CYS A 55 10.52 2.12 -3.56
C CYS A 55 9.83 1.62 -2.29
N GLU A 56 9.48 2.53 -1.41
CA GLU A 56 8.83 2.23 -0.14
C GLU A 56 7.39 1.73 -0.35
N SER A 57 6.68 2.24 -1.37
CA SER A 57 5.34 1.74 -1.72
C SER A 57 5.35 0.26 -2.11
N GLU A 58 6.43 -0.22 -2.74
CA GLU A 58 6.59 -1.64 -3.08
C GLU A 58 6.78 -2.49 -1.83
N GLU A 59 7.60 -2.04 -0.89
CA GLU A 59 7.83 -2.76 0.37
C GLU A 59 6.58 -2.81 1.25
N VAL A 60 5.82 -1.71 1.32
CA VAL A 60 4.52 -1.67 2.01
C VAL A 60 3.52 -2.62 1.33
N TYR A 61 3.46 -2.62 0.01
CA TYR A 61 2.59 -3.53 -0.75
C TYR A 61 2.94 -5.00 -0.50
N LYS A 62 4.23 -5.37 -0.54
CA LYS A 62 4.69 -6.74 -0.27
C LYS A 62 4.23 -7.23 1.09
N ARG A 63 4.50 -6.46 2.16
CA ARG A 63 4.09 -6.81 3.52
C ARG A 63 2.57 -6.95 3.64
N TRP A 64 1.83 -6.01 3.07
CA TRP A 64 0.37 -6.04 3.08
C TRP A 64 -0.19 -7.28 2.36
N MET A 65 0.47 -7.73 1.29
CA MET A 65 0.12 -8.95 0.59
C MET A 65 0.52 -10.21 1.36
N GLU A 66 1.70 -10.25 1.96
CA GLU A 66 2.18 -11.37 2.79
C GLU A 66 1.23 -11.63 3.96
N ASP A 67 0.80 -10.59 4.67
CA ASP A 67 -0.18 -10.69 5.76
C ASP A 67 -1.51 -11.31 5.31
N ARG A 68 -1.89 -11.08 4.04
CA ARG A 68 -3.17 -11.55 3.47
C ARG A 68 -3.11 -12.92 2.83
N LEU A 69 -1.98 -13.24 2.22
CA LEU A 69 -1.76 -14.51 1.53
C LEU A 69 -1.21 -15.59 2.47
N GLY A 70 -0.52 -15.22 3.56
CA GLY A 70 0.11 -16.12 4.53
C GLY A 70 -0.53 -16.19 5.92
N GLY A 71 -1.55 -15.38 6.22
CA GLY A 71 -2.12 -15.24 7.58
C GLY A 71 -3.32 -16.13 7.95
N LYS A 72 -3.40 -17.37 7.45
CA LYS A 72 -4.32 -18.42 7.94
C LYS A 72 -3.67 -19.82 7.87
N GLU A 73 -2.47 -19.97 8.43
CA GLU A 73 -2.03 -21.29 8.87
C GLU A 73 -2.36 -21.47 10.36
N GLY A 74 -2.99 -22.60 10.66
CA GLY A 74 -3.84 -22.77 11.82
C GLY A 74 -3.13 -22.67 13.16
N VAL A 75 -3.74 -21.89 14.05
CA VAL A 75 -3.74 -22.22 15.48
C VAL A 75 -4.56 -23.51 15.64
N ARG A 76 -3.91 -24.66 15.41
CA ARG A 76 -4.32 -25.89 16.09
C ARG A 76 -3.89 -25.68 17.54
N GLU A 77 -4.84 -25.30 18.38
CA GLU A 77 -4.71 -25.44 19.82
C GLU A 77 -4.32 -26.89 20.10
N SER A 78 -3.04 -27.11 20.40
CA SER A 78 -2.58 -28.27 21.12
C SER A 78 -2.91 -28.02 22.59
N THR A 79 -4.12 -28.41 23.00
CA THR A 79 -4.45 -28.52 24.42
C THR A 79 -3.94 -29.88 24.92
N PRO A 80 -3.12 -29.92 26.00
CA PRO A 80 -2.72 -31.17 26.64
C PRO A 80 -3.88 -31.90 27.31
#